data_AF-A0A3N7A833-F1
#
_entry.id   AF-A0A3N7A833-F1
#
_cell.length_a   1.000
_cell.length_b   1.000
_cell.length_c   1.000
_cell.angle_alpha   90.00
_cell.angle_beta   90.00
_cell.angle_gamma   90.00
#
_symmetry.space_group_name_H-M   'P 1'
#
loop_
_entity.id
_entity.type
_entity.pdbx_description
1 polymer ?
#
loop_
_entity_poly.entity_id
_entity_poly.type
_entity_poly.pdbx_seq_one_letter_code
_entity_poly.pdbx_strand_id
1 'polypeptide(L)'
;MLTKWITTRGGAENDAYDIFQEGLMVLYEKAKNPDFILTCKLSTYLFAVCKRLWFKKMDVSSQTSYLQEMEQEEDDTISEAQYSDDVEQHLEKEFNFNLLDASMDQLGEPCSSLLKAFYIEEKNMQEIAKQFGYTNAENAKTQKYKCLNRLKKLFFSSKKAN
;
A
#
# COMPACT_ATOMS: atom_id res chain seq x y z
N MET A 1 15.26 -18.23 7.98
CA MET A 1 14.00 -19.03 8.09
C MET A 1 13.04 -18.66 6.97
N LEU A 2 12.65 -17.38 6.85
CA LEU A 2 11.74 -16.89 5.80
C LEU A 2 12.23 -17.14 4.37
N THR A 3 13.48 -16.80 4.04
CA THR A 3 14.07 -17.06 2.72
C THR A 3 13.96 -18.53 2.30
N LYS A 4 14.28 -19.45 3.22
CA LYS A 4 14.13 -20.89 2.97
C LYS A 4 12.68 -21.28 2.75
N TRP A 5 11.75 -20.75 3.55
CA TRP A 5 10.32 -21.05 3.45
C TRP A 5 9.71 -20.59 2.11
N ILE A 6 10.06 -19.38 1.66
CA ILE A 6 9.61 -18.80 0.38
C ILE A 6 10.22 -19.54 -0.82
N THR A 7 11.52 -19.80 -0.80
CA THR A 7 12.22 -20.50 -1.90
C THR A 7 11.74 -21.94 -2.10
N THR A 8 11.35 -22.64 -1.02
CA THR A 8 10.71 -23.96 -1.13
C THR A 8 9.30 -23.92 -1.74
N ARG A 9 8.70 -22.73 -1.90
CA ARG A 9 7.35 -22.51 -2.44
C ARG A 9 7.37 -21.72 -3.75
N GLY A 10 8.47 -21.79 -4.49
CA GLY A 10 8.58 -21.20 -5.83
C GLY A 10 8.94 -19.72 -5.87
N GLY A 11 9.16 -19.06 -4.73
CA GLY A 11 9.68 -17.69 -4.70
C GLY A 11 11.20 -17.62 -4.88
N ALA A 12 11.70 -16.46 -5.29
CA ALA A 12 13.12 -16.16 -5.30
C ALA A 12 13.59 -15.67 -3.93
N GLU A 13 14.91 -15.59 -3.74
CA GLU A 13 15.48 -14.99 -2.53
C GLU A 13 15.08 -13.51 -2.37
N ASN A 14 15.01 -12.76 -3.48
CA ASN A 14 14.57 -11.37 -3.46
C ASN A 14 13.11 -11.22 -3.00
N ASP A 15 12.22 -12.15 -3.38
CA ASP A 15 10.85 -12.13 -2.89
C ASP A 15 10.79 -12.23 -1.37
N ALA A 16 11.72 -12.95 -0.75
CA ALA A 16 11.79 -13.03 0.70
C ALA A 16 12.27 -11.75 1.36
N TYR A 17 13.12 -10.96 0.70
CA TYR A 17 13.50 -9.64 1.18
C TYR A 17 12.34 -8.67 1.08
N ASP A 18 11.61 -8.69 -0.04
CA ASP A 18 10.45 -7.81 -0.25
C ASP A 18 9.33 -8.12 0.76
N ILE A 19 8.95 -9.39 0.90
CA ILE A 19 7.93 -9.83 1.87
C ILE A 19 8.35 -9.53 3.30
N PHE A 20 9.64 -9.64 3.63
CA PHE A 20 10.12 -9.28 4.97
C PHE A 20 9.97 -7.79 5.24
N GLN A 21 10.28 -6.94 4.26
CA GLN A 21 10.11 -5.50 4.40
C GLN A 21 8.63 -5.12 4.55
N GLU A 22 7.75 -5.69 3.73
CA GLU A 22 6.29 -5.49 3.87
C GLU A 22 5.80 -5.96 5.25
N GLY A 23 6.21 -7.14 5.70
CA GLY A 23 5.86 -7.64 7.02
C GLY A 23 6.36 -6.74 8.17
N LEU A 24 7.54 -6.14 8.01
CA LEU A 24 8.07 -5.18 8.97
C LEU A 24 7.25 -3.88 8.97
N MET A 25 6.76 -3.45 7.82
CA MET A 25 5.86 -2.29 7.72
C MET A 25 4.53 -2.53 8.43
N VAL A 26 3.90 -3.69 8.22
CA VAL A 26 2.68 -4.11 8.95
C VAL A 26 2.91 -4.05 10.46
N LEU A 27 4.00 -4.67 10.92
CA LEU A 27 4.37 -4.66 12.34
C LEU A 27 4.60 -3.24 12.87
N TYR A 28 5.28 -2.38 12.12
CA TYR A 28 5.55 -0.99 12.51
C TYR A 28 4.25 -0.18 12.63
N GLU A 29 3.34 -0.32 11.68
CA GLU A 29 2.03 0.33 11.72
C GLU A 29 1.21 -0.15 12.91
N LYS A 30 1.20 -1.46 13.17
CA LYS A 30 0.52 -2.05 14.34
C LYS A 30 1.13 -1.58 15.66
N ALA A 31 2.45 -1.50 15.75
CA ALA A 31 3.17 -1.08 16.95
C ALA A 31 2.95 0.40 17.32
N LYS A 32 2.48 1.23 16.38
CA LYS A 32 2.04 2.61 16.69
C LYS A 32 0.71 2.67 17.43
N ASN A 33 -0.10 1.62 17.36
CA ASN A 33 -1.35 1.57 18.10
C ASN A 33 -1.04 1.39 19.60
N PRO A 34 -1.44 2.32 20.48
CA PRO A 34 -1.16 2.24 21.91
C PRO A 34 -1.81 1.01 22.59
N ASP A 35 -2.87 0.46 22.00
CA ASP A 35 -3.58 -0.70 22.51
C ASP A 35 -2.99 -2.04 22.01
N PHE A 36 -1.93 -1.99 21.20
CA PHE A 36 -1.29 -3.20 20.69
C PHE A 36 -0.53 -3.94 21.79
N ILE A 37 -0.99 -5.16 22.08
CA ILE A 37 -0.34 -6.08 23.02
C ILE A 37 0.16 -7.29 22.22
N LEU A 38 1.48 -7.41 22.12
CA LEU A 38 2.12 -8.58 21.52
C LEU A 38 2.09 -9.74 22.53
N THR A 39 1.37 -10.81 22.19
CA THR A 39 1.16 -11.99 23.07
C THR A 39 2.10 -13.16 22.77
N CYS A 40 2.91 -13.05 21.71
CA CYS A 40 3.85 -14.05 21.25
C CYS A 40 5.25 -13.45 21.05
N LYS A 41 6.23 -14.27 20.64
CA LYS A 41 7.54 -13.72 20.25
C LYS A 41 7.39 -12.87 18.99
N LEU A 42 8.10 -11.74 18.93
CA LEU A 42 8.11 -10.85 17.77
C LEU A 42 8.44 -11.59 16.47
N SER A 43 9.41 -12.50 16.51
CA SER A 43 9.78 -13.34 15.38
C SER A 43 8.64 -14.22 14.88
N THR A 44 7.79 -14.72 15.78
CA THR A 44 6.63 -15.55 15.43
C THR A 44 5.56 -14.72 14.76
N TYR A 45 5.23 -13.55 15.31
CA TYR A 45 4.28 -12.60 14.70
C TYR A 45 4.74 -12.19 13.30
N LEU A 46 5.98 -11.71 13.19
CA LEU A 46 6.53 -11.23 11.92
C LEU A 46 6.57 -12.34 10.86
N PHE A 47 6.92 -13.57 11.26
CA PHE A 47 6.89 -14.70 10.34
C PHE A 47 5.47 -15.05 9.88
N ALA A 48 4.47 -15.01 10.77
CA ALA A 48 3.07 -15.25 10.42
C ALA A 48 2.53 -14.20 9.43
N VAL A 49 2.82 -12.91 9.69
CA VAL A 49 2.50 -11.80 8.78
C VAL A 49 3.13 -12.02 7.41
N CYS A 50 4.43 -12.33 7.36
CA CYS A 50 5.15 -12.59 6.10
C CYS A 50 4.54 -13.77 5.32
N LYS A 51 4.15 -14.86 5.99
CA LYS A 51 3.47 -15.98 5.34
C LYS A 51 2.16 -15.53 4.69
N ARG A 52 1.33 -14.77 5.41
CA ARG A 52 0.04 -14.27 4.90
C ARG A 52 0.22 -13.36 3.69
N LEU A 53 1.18 -12.44 3.75
CA LEU A 53 1.53 -11.57 2.62
C LEU A 53 1.97 -12.38 1.40
N TRP A 54 2.84 -13.37 1.60
CA TRP A 54 3.28 -14.26 0.51
C TRP A 54 2.12 -15.00 -0.14
N PHE A 55 1.25 -15.61 0.65
CA PHE A 55 0.09 -16.32 0.11
C PHE A 55 -0.86 -15.40 -0.66
N LYS A 56 -1.09 -14.17 -0.16
CA LYS A 56 -1.88 -13.17 -0.89
C LYS A 56 -1.23 -12.76 -2.21
N LYS A 57 0.09 -12.58 -2.23
CA LYS A 57 0.87 -12.31 -3.45
C LYS A 57 0.72 -13.45 -4.48
N MET A 58 0.74 -14.70 -4.01
CA MET A 58 0.56 -15.88 -4.86
C MET A 58 -0.87 -16.04 -5.36
N ASP A 59 -1.89 -15.79 -4.53
CA ASP A 59 -3.32 -15.87 -4.89
C ASP A 59 -3.68 -14.87 -6.01
N VAL A 60 -3.07 -13.68 -6.03
CA VAL A 60 -3.22 -12.71 -7.13
C VAL A 60 -2.54 -13.20 -8.42
N SER A 61 -1.46 -13.98 -8.31
CA SER A 61 -0.67 -14.47 -9.45
C SER A 61 -1.17 -15.79 -10.06
N SER A 62 -1.94 -16.58 -9.33
CA SER A 62 -2.46 -17.87 -9.77
C SER A 62 -3.93 -18.01 -9.41
N GLN A 63 -4.79 -18.28 -10.40
CA GLN A 63 -6.21 -18.61 -10.21
C GLN A 63 -6.40 -20.00 -9.54
N THR A 64 -5.67 -20.29 -8.46
CA THR A 64 -5.63 -21.61 -7.81
C THR A 64 -5.43 -21.48 -6.30
N SER A 65 -6.07 -22.39 -5.57
CA SER A 65 -6.39 -22.44 -4.13
C SER A 65 -5.22 -22.43 -3.14
N TYR A 66 -4.33 -21.42 -3.17
CA TYR A 66 -3.29 -21.26 -2.15
C TYR A 66 -3.86 -20.94 -0.76
N LEU A 67 -5.05 -20.35 -0.69
CA LEU A 67 -5.81 -20.18 0.57
C LEU A 67 -6.08 -21.51 1.28
N GLN A 68 -6.19 -22.62 0.56
CA GLN A 68 -6.44 -23.93 1.15
C GLN A 68 -5.17 -24.57 1.74
N GLU A 69 -3.98 -24.23 1.21
CA GLU A 69 -2.69 -24.59 1.82
C GLU A 69 -2.41 -23.75 3.08
N MET A 70 -2.91 -22.50 3.13
CA MET A 70 -2.85 -21.67 4.34
C MET A 70 -3.56 -22.32 5.53
N GLU A 71 -4.80 -22.75 5.33
CA GLU A 71 -5.64 -23.36 6.36
C GLU A 71 -5.04 -24.67 6.92
N GLN A 72 -4.20 -25.36 6.13
CA GLN A 72 -3.52 -26.59 6.54
C GLN A 72 -2.19 -26.35 7.28
N GLU A 73 -1.56 -25.18 7.10
CA GLU A 73 -0.28 -24.81 7.74
C GLU A 73 -0.44 -23.93 9.00
N GLU A 74 -1.66 -23.54 9.37
CA GLU A 74 -1.96 -22.85 10.63
C GLU A 74 -1.88 -23.81 11.83
N ASP A 75 -0.66 -24.23 12.17
CA ASP A 75 -0.35 -24.91 13.43
C ASP A 75 -0.16 -23.88 14.58
N ASP A 76 -1.26 -23.70 15.34
CA ASP A 76 -1.39 -23.50 16.79
C ASP A 76 -0.62 -22.40 17.58
N THR A 77 0.12 -21.48 16.95
CA THR A 77 0.92 -20.51 17.75
C THR A 77 0.39 -19.08 17.84
N ILE A 78 -0.43 -18.62 16.88
CA ILE A 78 -1.02 -17.27 16.86
C ILE A 78 -2.37 -17.38 16.15
N SER A 79 -3.44 -16.86 16.76
CA SER A 79 -4.75 -16.83 16.09
C SER A 79 -4.69 -15.92 14.86
N GLU A 80 -5.18 -16.37 13.71
CA GLU A 80 -5.30 -15.59 12.46
C GLU A 80 -5.90 -14.19 12.72
N ALA A 81 -6.83 -14.10 13.68
CA ALA A 81 -7.45 -12.85 14.11
C ALA A 81 -6.48 -11.79 14.64
N GLN A 82 -5.29 -12.18 15.12
CA GLN A 82 -4.32 -11.24 15.71
C GLN A 82 -3.54 -10.41 14.67
N TYR A 83 -3.56 -10.82 13.40
CA TYR A 83 -2.78 -10.17 12.34
C TYR A 83 -3.50 -10.08 10.99
N SER A 84 -4.60 -10.81 10.76
CA SER A 84 -5.29 -10.78 9.45
C SER A 84 -5.85 -9.41 9.12
N ASP A 85 -6.44 -8.70 10.08
CA ASP A 85 -6.94 -7.33 9.87
C ASP A 85 -5.81 -6.35 9.54
N ASP A 86 -4.66 -6.49 10.22
CA ASP A 86 -3.48 -5.64 9.97
C ASP A 86 -2.93 -5.85 8.55
N VAL A 87 -2.86 -7.10 8.11
CA VAL A 87 -2.42 -7.45 6.75
C VAL A 87 -3.43 -6.98 5.71
N GLU A 88 -4.73 -7.13 5.96
CA GLU A 88 -5.77 -6.67 5.04
C GLU A 88 -5.78 -5.14 4.88
N GLN A 89 -5.65 -4.40 5.98
CA GLN A 89 -5.51 -2.94 5.95
C GLN A 89 -4.26 -2.50 5.19
N HIS A 90 -3.14 -3.19 5.38
CA HIS A 90 -1.90 -2.91 4.64
C HIS A 90 -2.09 -3.14 3.13
N LEU A 91 -2.68 -4.27 2.75
CA LEU A 91 -2.96 -4.59 1.35
C LEU A 91 -3.96 -3.62 0.71
N GLU A 92 -4.99 -3.19 1.43
CA GLU A 92 -5.93 -2.18 0.92
C GLU A 92 -5.22 -0.83 0.70
N LYS A 93 -4.31 -0.47 1.60
CA LYS A 93 -3.52 0.77 1.49
C LYS A 93 -2.61 0.74 0.26
N GLU A 94 -1.87 -0.35 0.06
CA GLU A 94 -1.04 -0.57 -1.14
C GLU A 94 -1.87 -0.54 -2.43
N PHE A 95 -3.02 -1.20 -2.44
CA PHE A 95 -3.96 -1.14 -3.56
C PHE A 95 -4.40 0.29 -3.86
N ASN A 96 -4.78 1.05 -2.82
CA ASN A 96 -5.19 2.43 -2.97
C ASN A 96 -4.04 3.33 -3.48
N PHE A 97 -2.78 3.08 -3.09
CA PHE A 97 -1.63 3.80 -3.63
C PHE A 97 -1.41 3.52 -5.11
N ASN A 98 -1.39 2.25 -5.52
CA ASN A 98 -1.24 1.87 -6.92
C ASN A 98 -2.36 2.47 -7.79
N LEU A 99 -3.60 2.47 -7.28
CA LEU A 99 -4.74 3.09 -7.94
C LEU A 99 -4.61 4.60 -8.04
N LEU A 100 -4.06 5.26 -7.01
CA LEU A 100 -3.80 6.68 -7.01
C LEU A 100 -2.74 7.04 -8.04
N ASP A 101 -1.65 6.28 -8.14
CA ASP A 101 -0.60 6.49 -9.13
C ASP A 101 -1.13 6.35 -10.55
N ALA A 102 -1.89 5.27 -10.82
CA ALA A 102 -2.56 5.10 -12.11
C ALA A 102 -3.54 6.25 -12.42
N SER A 103 -4.25 6.75 -11.40
CA SER A 103 -5.16 7.91 -11.54
C SER A 103 -4.40 9.22 -11.79
N MET A 104 -3.22 9.39 -11.21
CA MET A 104 -2.33 10.53 -11.44
C MET A 104 -1.76 10.53 -12.85
N ASP A 105 -1.45 9.36 -13.40
CA ASP A 105 -1.02 9.20 -14.79
C ASP A 105 -2.15 9.54 -15.76
N GLN A 106 -3.36 9.02 -15.52
CA GLN A 106 -4.55 9.36 -16.31
C GLN A 106 -4.94 10.84 -16.19
N LEU A 107 -4.66 11.47 -15.04
CA LEU A 107 -4.92 12.89 -14.84
C LEU A 107 -4.11 13.76 -15.81
N GLY A 108 -2.88 13.36 -16.12
CA GLY A 108 -2.00 14.03 -17.07
C GLY A 108 -1.55 15.44 -16.65
N GLU A 109 -0.71 16.04 -17.50
CA GLU A 109 -0.18 17.39 -17.29
C GLU A 109 -1.11 18.50 -17.78
N PRO A 110 -1.08 19.71 -17.18
CA PRO A 110 -0.22 20.13 -16.06
C PRO A 110 -0.73 19.74 -14.66
N CYS A 111 -1.87 19.03 -14.57
CA CYS A 111 -2.54 18.78 -13.30
C CYS A 111 -1.78 17.81 -12.38
N SER A 112 -1.14 16.78 -12.94
CA SER A 112 -0.35 15.81 -12.16
C SER A 112 0.83 16.50 -11.48
N SER A 113 1.67 17.22 -12.24
CA SER A 113 2.79 17.98 -11.68
C SER A 113 2.34 19.06 -10.71
N LEU A 114 1.21 19.73 -10.96
CA LEU A 114 0.69 20.75 -10.05
C LEU A 114 0.30 20.18 -8.69
N LEU A 115 -0.32 19.00 -8.66
CA LEU A 115 -0.68 18.33 -7.40
C LEU A 115 0.57 17.80 -6.67
N LYS A 116 1.55 17.24 -7.40
CA LYS A 116 2.85 16.82 -6.83
C LYS A 116 3.60 18.00 -6.21
N ALA A 117 3.67 19.13 -6.91
CA ALA A 117 4.29 20.35 -6.40
C ALA A 117 3.67 20.83 -5.08
N PHE A 118 2.36 20.67 -4.89
CA PHE A 118 1.69 21.08 -3.66
C PHE A 118 1.78 20.06 -2.53
N TYR A 119 1.50 18.77 -2.80
CA TYR A 119 1.34 17.76 -1.76
C TYR A 119 2.63 16.98 -1.43
N ILE A 120 3.60 16.94 -2.36
CA ILE A 120 4.85 16.19 -2.20
C ILE A 120 6.03 17.13 -2.01
N GLU A 121 6.10 18.19 -2.83
CA GLU A 121 7.18 19.19 -2.74
C GLU A 121 6.85 20.33 -1.76
N GLU A 122 5.64 20.32 -1.17
CA GLU A 122 5.15 21.30 -0.18
C GLU A 122 5.27 22.78 -0.61
N LYS A 123 5.27 23.05 -1.93
CA LYS A 123 5.38 24.41 -2.45
C LYS A 123 4.16 25.25 -2.13
N ASN A 124 4.40 26.52 -1.82
CA ASN A 124 3.31 27.46 -1.60
C ASN A 124 2.67 27.91 -2.93
N MET A 125 1.48 28.51 -2.87
CA MET A 125 0.75 28.92 -4.08
C MET A 125 1.45 30.00 -4.90
N GLN A 126 2.36 30.79 -4.30
CA GLN A 126 3.11 31.82 -5.02
C GLN A 126 4.21 31.19 -5.87
N GLU A 127 4.93 30.21 -5.30
CA GLU A 127 5.91 29.39 -6.01
C GLU A 127 5.27 28.61 -7.15
N ILE A 128 4.13 27.97 -6.89
CA ILE A 128 3.36 27.23 -7.90
C ILE A 128 2.86 28.18 -9.00
N ALA A 129 2.36 29.36 -8.64
CA ALA A 129 1.94 30.35 -9.64
C ALA A 129 3.09 30.73 -10.58
N LYS A 130 4.28 31.00 -10.03
CA LYS A 130 5.47 31.33 -10.82
C LYS A 130 5.94 30.16 -11.68
N GLN A 131 6.00 28.95 -11.13
CA GLN A 131 6.50 27.76 -11.81
C GLN A 131 5.60 27.34 -12.98
N PHE A 132 4.27 27.42 -12.81
CA PHE A 132 3.30 26.97 -13.81
C PHE A 132 2.76 28.12 -14.69
N GLY A 133 3.27 29.34 -14.52
CA GLY A 133 2.88 30.49 -15.33
C GLY A 133 1.48 31.05 -15.04
N TYR A 134 0.95 30.86 -13.83
CA TYR A 134 -0.32 31.48 -13.42
C TYR A 134 -0.11 32.95 -13.06
N THR A 135 -1.10 33.79 -13.39
CA THR A 135 -1.06 35.24 -13.13
C THR A 135 -0.91 35.59 -11.65
N ASN A 136 -1.46 34.77 -10.75
CA ASN A 136 -1.38 34.96 -9.31
C ASN A 136 -1.65 33.64 -8.56
N ALA A 137 -1.43 33.67 -7.25
CA ALA A 137 -1.65 32.54 -6.34
C ALA A 137 -3.12 32.06 -6.31
N GLU A 138 -4.10 32.95 -6.48
CA GLU A 138 -5.52 32.58 -6.48
C GLU A 138 -5.91 31.75 -7.72
N ASN A 139 -5.34 32.08 -8.88
CA ASN A 139 -5.49 31.30 -10.09
C ASN A 139 -4.87 29.90 -9.93
N ALA A 140 -3.67 29.82 -9.35
CA ALA A 140 -3.02 28.53 -9.04
C ALA A 140 -3.84 27.69 -8.07
N LYS A 141 -4.38 28.30 -7.01
CA LYS A 141 -5.25 27.65 -6.02
C LYS A 141 -6.54 27.12 -6.64
N THR A 142 -7.17 27.92 -7.50
CA THR A 142 -8.37 27.52 -8.24
C THR A 142 -8.08 26.35 -9.18
N GLN A 143 -6.94 26.39 -9.88
CA GLN A 143 -6.54 25.30 -10.77
C GLN A 143 -6.22 24.02 -9.99
N LYS A 144 -5.54 24.11 -8.85
CA LYS A 144 -5.33 23.00 -7.93
C LYS A 144 -6.63 22.33 -7.53
N TYR A 145 -7.62 23.13 -7.14
CA TYR A 145 -8.94 22.64 -6.75
C TYR A 145 -9.61 21.86 -7.90
N LYS A 146 -9.56 22.38 -9.13
CA LYS A 146 -10.09 21.70 -10.33
C LYS A 146 -9.37 20.38 -10.61
N CYS A 147 -8.03 20.39 -10.57
CA CYS A 147 -7.22 19.19 -10.78
C CYS A 147 -7.50 18.13 -9.72
N LEU A 148 -7.59 18.51 -8.43
CA LEU A 148 -7.90 17.60 -7.33
C LEU A 148 -9.29 16.96 -7.49
N ASN A 149 -10.30 17.74 -7.90
CA ASN A 149 -11.64 17.21 -8.15
C ASN A 149 -11.65 16.22 -9.33
N ARG A 150 -10.85 16.47 -10.37
CA ARG A 150 -10.72 15.54 -11.49
C ARG A 150 -10.02 14.25 -11.05
N LEU A 151 -8.95 14.36 -10.25
CA LEU A 151 -8.26 13.20 -9.69
C LEU A 151 -9.19 12.33 -8.84
N LYS A 152 -9.96 12.96 -7.94
CA LYS A 152 -10.96 12.25 -7.12
C LYS A 152 -11.94 11.47 -8.00
N LYS A 153 -12.43 12.06 -9.09
CA LYS A 153 -13.32 11.36 -10.02
C LYS A 153 -12.64 10.14 -10.65
N LEU A 154 -11.42 10.29 -11.16
CA LEU A 154 -10.66 9.19 -11.76
C LEU A 154 -10.42 8.06 -10.74
N PHE A 155 -10.00 8.40 -9.53
CA PHE A 155 -9.74 7.45 -8.45
C PHE A 155 -10.99 6.67 -8.05
N PHE A 156 -12.10 7.36 -7.71
CA PHE A 156 -13.32 6.69 -7.27
C PHE A 156 -14.08 5.99 -8.40
N SER A 157 -13.94 6.42 -9.65
CA SER A 157 -14.46 5.69 -10.79
C SER A 157 -13.70 4.37 -10.99
N SER A 158 -12.38 4.39 -10.85
CA SER A 158 -11.54 3.19 -11.01
C SER A 158 -11.69 2.22 -9.82
N LYS A 159 -11.90 2.73 -8.60
CA LYS A 159 -12.18 1.92 -7.40
C LYS A 159 -13.55 1.21 -7.45
N LYS A 160 -14.51 1.73 -8.23
CA LYS A 160 -15.83 1.08 -8.42
C LYS A 160 -15.86 0.03 -9.53
N ALA A 161 -14.86 0.05 -10.42
CA ALA A 161 -14.77 -0.85 -11.56
C ALA A 161 -14.01 -2.14 -11.24
N ASN A 162 -13.30 -2.18 -10.10
CA ASN A 162 -12.63 -3.34 -9.52
C ASN A 162 -13.37 -3.78 -8.26
#